data_AF-A0A535EZC6-F1
#
_entry.id   AF-A0A535EZC6-F1
#
_cell.length_a   1.000
_cell.length_b   1.000
_cell.length_c   1.000
_cell.angle_alpha   90.00
_cell.angle_beta   90.00
_cell.angle_gamma   90.00
#
_symmetry.space_group_name_H-M   'P 1'
#
loop_
_entity.id
_entity.type
_entity.pdbx_description
1 polymer ?
#
loop_
_entity_poly.entity_id
_entity_poly.type
_entity_poly.pdbx_seq_one_letter_code
_entity_poly.pdbx_strand_id
1 'polypeptide(L)'
;MIAIVDYGVGNIRSVERALIQVGAEARLTADPGELESAAGIVLPGVGAFAPALAKLSQHGLGRRIVELARRGKPVLGVCLGYQLLFEESMEHGRHEGLGLLDGRVVEVTKSNRIPVIGWCRVAQTDSSPLWRGINDRSYLAESDQRIGCTDHSPAAAASAKNVMGTQFHPEKSGADGLRLYANFLAICN
;
A
#
# COMPACT_ATOMS: atom_id res chain seq x y z
N MET A 1 -6.81 17.49 -1.24
CA MET A 1 -6.27 16.76 -0.07
C MET A 1 -6.21 15.27 -0.34
N ILE A 2 -5.08 14.62 -0.04
CA ILE A 2 -4.89 13.17 0.07
C ILE A 2 -4.83 12.81 1.56
N ALA A 3 -5.70 11.89 2.00
CA ALA A 3 -5.72 11.46 3.39
C ALA A 3 -4.70 10.35 3.62
N ILE A 4 -3.86 10.50 4.64
CA ILE A 4 -2.99 9.45 5.16
C ILE A 4 -3.66 8.92 6.41
N VAL A 5 -3.97 7.62 6.45
CA VAL A 5 -4.71 7.03 7.58
C VAL A 5 -3.83 7.04 8.83
N ASP A 6 -4.26 7.76 9.88
CA ASP A 6 -3.71 7.60 11.22
C ASP A 6 -4.45 6.48 11.95
N TYR A 7 -3.67 5.51 12.41
CA TYR A 7 -4.11 4.47 13.33
C TYR A 7 -2.98 4.13 14.32
N GLY A 8 -2.07 5.08 14.58
CA GLY A 8 -0.94 4.92 15.49
C GLY A 8 0.09 3.88 15.06
N VAL A 9 0.30 3.71 13.74
CA VAL A 9 1.25 2.79 13.10
C VAL A 9 1.79 3.41 11.81
N GLY A 10 3.08 3.22 11.51
CA GLY A 10 3.65 3.52 10.18
C GLY A 10 4.74 4.59 10.15
N ASN A 11 5.48 4.64 9.05
CA ASN A 11 6.48 5.67 8.76
C ASN A 11 5.84 6.97 8.20
N ILE A 12 4.80 7.45 8.89
CA ILE A 12 3.81 8.41 8.39
C ILE A 12 4.47 9.69 7.82
N ARG A 13 5.40 10.29 8.57
CA ARG A 13 6.07 11.57 8.20
C ARG A 13 6.87 11.50 6.90
N SER A 14 7.39 10.33 6.51
CA SER A 14 8.09 10.20 5.24
C SER A 14 7.11 10.10 4.07
N VAL A 15 5.99 9.39 4.24
CA VAL A 15 4.92 9.29 3.26
C VAL A 15 4.28 10.67 3.01
N GLU A 16 3.98 11.39 4.09
CA GLU A 16 3.51 12.78 4.07
C GLU A 16 4.45 13.71 3.30
N ARG A 17 5.76 13.68 3.60
CA ARG A 17 6.75 14.48 2.88
C ARG A 17 6.87 14.11 1.41
N ALA A 18 6.82 12.83 1.07
CA ALA A 18 6.88 12.37 -0.32
C ALA A 18 5.66 12.82 -1.13
N LEU A 19 4.46 12.78 -0.53
CA LEU A 19 3.23 13.30 -1.13
C LEU A 19 3.29 14.82 -1.34
N ILE A 20 3.72 15.59 -0.32
CA ILE A 20 3.90 17.04 -0.43
C ILE A 20 4.94 17.39 -1.50
N GLN A 21 6.05 16.64 -1.59
CA GLN A 21 7.10 16.85 -2.58
C GLN A 21 6.63 16.64 -4.03
N VAL A 22 5.58 15.84 -4.26
CA VAL A 22 4.97 15.66 -5.60
C VAL A 22 3.78 16.61 -5.85
N GLY A 23 3.55 17.59 -4.96
CA GLY A 23 2.50 18.59 -5.10
C GLY A 23 1.15 18.18 -4.52
N ALA A 24 1.05 17.09 -3.76
CA ALA A 24 -0.17 16.75 -3.04
C ALA A 24 -0.30 17.61 -1.77
N GLU A 25 -1.44 18.26 -1.60
CA GLU A 25 -1.94 18.60 -0.26
C GLU A 25 -2.21 17.27 0.48
N ALA A 26 -1.34 16.87 1.40
CA ALA A 26 -1.46 15.64 2.16
C ALA A 26 -1.79 15.92 3.63
N ARG A 27 -2.63 15.10 4.25
CA ARG A 27 -2.99 15.24 5.66
C ARG A 27 -3.11 13.90 6.37
N LEU A 28 -2.44 13.79 7.51
CA LEU A 28 -2.63 12.70 8.46
C LEU A 28 -4.00 12.85 9.15
N THR A 29 -4.85 11.81 9.10
CA THR A 29 -6.18 11.86 9.71
C THR A 29 -6.75 10.48 10.05
N ALA A 30 -7.58 10.45 11.09
CA ALA A 30 -8.46 9.35 11.45
C ALA A 30 -9.95 9.74 11.33
N ASP A 31 -10.27 10.93 10.82
CA ASP A 31 -11.64 11.42 10.76
C ASP A 31 -12.43 10.79 9.59
N PRO A 32 -13.61 10.18 9.82
CA PRO A 32 -14.40 9.53 8.77
C PRO A 32 -14.94 10.47 7.67
N GLY A 33 -15.06 11.78 7.93
CA GLY A 33 -15.47 12.81 6.97
C GLY A 33 -14.29 13.35 6.16
N GLU A 34 -13.11 13.49 6.76
CA GLU A 34 -11.87 13.80 6.04
C GLU A 34 -11.48 12.65 5.10
N LEU A 35 -11.64 11.39 5.52
CA LEU A 35 -11.47 10.22 4.64
C LEU A 35 -12.48 10.20 3.47
N GLU A 36 -13.71 10.66 3.67
CA GLU A 36 -14.74 10.69 2.61
C GLU A 36 -14.56 11.87 1.63
N SER A 37 -14.08 13.01 2.12
CA SER A 37 -13.82 14.23 1.32
C SER A 37 -12.45 14.27 0.64
N ALA A 38 -11.46 13.50 1.12
CA ALA A 38 -10.16 13.36 0.46
C ALA A 38 -10.28 12.85 -0.99
N ALA A 39 -9.39 13.27 -1.87
CA ALA A 39 -9.34 12.83 -3.27
C ALA A 39 -8.95 11.34 -3.38
N GLY A 40 -8.03 10.90 -2.53
CA GLY A 40 -7.64 9.50 -2.36
C GLY A 40 -7.06 9.26 -0.96
N ILE A 41 -6.90 7.98 -0.62
CA ILE A 41 -6.45 7.50 0.70
C ILE A 41 -5.13 6.75 0.56
N VAL A 42 -4.15 7.06 1.40
CA VAL A 42 -2.94 6.26 1.58
C VAL A 42 -3.00 5.55 2.93
N LEU A 43 -2.89 4.22 2.90
CA LEU A 43 -2.79 3.36 4.08
C LEU A 43 -1.31 2.96 4.25
N PRO A 44 -0.52 3.68 5.05
CA PRO A 44 0.84 3.26 5.41
C PRO A 44 0.81 2.16 6.47
N GLY A 45 1.92 1.48 6.70
CA GLY A 45 2.08 0.66 7.91
C GLY A 45 3.49 0.06 8.06
N VAL A 46 3.85 -0.30 9.30
CA VAL A 46 5.06 -1.07 9.65
C VAL A 46 4.78 -1.94 10.89
N GLY A 47 5.50 -3.05 11.05
CA GLY A 47 5.29 -4.00 12.15
C GLY A 47 4.43 -5.20 11.73
N ALA A 48 3.78 -5.85 12.69
CA ALA A 48 2.99 -7.05 12.50
C ALA A 48 1.52 -6.78 12.11
N PHE A 49 0.94 -7.69 11.34
CA PHE A 49 -0.40 -7.65 10.75
C PHE A 49 -1.51 -7.59 11.80
N ALA A 50 -1.58 -8.55 12.72
CA ALA A 50 -2.68 -8.62 13.68
C ALA A 50 -2.76 -7.39 14.63
N PRO A 51 -1.65 -6.87 15.20
CA PRO A 51 -1.69 -5.62 15.97
C PRO A 51 -2.09 -4.39 15.14
N ALA A 52 -1.70 -4.32 13.87
CA ALA A 52 -2.07 -3.23 12.97
C ALA A 52 -3.55 -3.29 12.57
N LEU A 53 -4.06 -4.48 12.23
CA LEU A 53 -5.48 -4.74 11.98
C LEU A 53 -6.34 -4.39 13.19
N ALA A 54 -5.91 -4.76 14.41
CA ALA A 54 -6.62 -4.44 15.65
C ALA A 54 -6.75 -2.92 15.85
N LYS A 55 -5.66 -2.16 15.64
CA LYS A 55 -5.67 -0.68 15.68
C LYS A 55 -6.50 -0.06 14.55
N LEU A 56 -6.50 -0.64 13.35
CA LEU A 56 -7.32 -0.16 12.23
C LEU A 56 -8.81 -0.52 12.40
N SER A 57 -9.11 -1.55 13.19
CA SER A 57 -10.48 -1.93 13.58
C SER A 57 -11.03 -1.09 14.73
N GLN A 58 -10.17 -0.58 15.61
CA GLN A 58 -10.55 0.45 16.60
C GLN A 58 -11.12 1.67 15.87
N HIS A 59 -12.24 2.18 16.38
CA HIS A 59 -13.03 3.27 15.77
C HIS A 59 -13.57 2.97 14.34
N GLY A 60 -13.41 1.75 13.81
CA GLY A 60 -14.01 1.30 12.56
C GLY A 60 -13.33 1.78 11.27
N LEU A 61 -12.10 2.31 11.35
CA LEU A 61 -11.38 2.89 10.21
C LEU A 61 -11.25 1.92 9.03
N GLY A 62 -10.91 0.65 9.29
CA GLY A 62 -10.80 -0.39 8.27
C GLY A 62 -12.09 -0.60 7.50
N ARG A 63 -13.24 -0.67 8.20
CA ARG A 63 -14.57 -0.76 7.58
C ARG A 63 -14.89 0.46 6.72
N ARG A 64 -14.49 1.66 7.16
CA ARG A 64 -14.69 2.92 6.42
C ARG A 64 -13.82 2.99 5.16
N ILE A 65 -12.57 2.53 5.22
CA ILE A 65 -11.69 2.41 4.04
C ILE A 65 -12.29 1.43 3.03
N VAL A 66 -12.79 0.27 3.50
CA VAL A 66 -13.46 -0.73 2.64
C VAL A 66 -14.73 -0.17 1.98
N GLU A 67 -15.54 0.59 2.72
CA GLU A 67 -16.70 1.28 2.15
C GLU A 67 -16.29 2.28 1.05
N LEU A 68 -15.35 3.17 1.34
CA LEU A 68 -14.92 4.22 0.42
C LEU A 68 -14.24 3.63 -0.83
N ALA A 69 -13.42 2.59 -0.66
CA ALA A 69 -12.83 1.82 -1.75
C ALA A 69 -13.91 1.19 -2.66
N ARG A 70 -14.95 0.58 -2.06
CA ARG A 70 -16.08 -0.01 -2.83
C ARG A 70 -16.95 1.04 -3.52
N ARG A 71 -16.96 2.29 -3.04
CA ARG A 71 -17.55 3.45 -3.73
C ARG A 71 -16.63 4.06 -4.80
N GLY A 72 -15.45 3.49 -5.05
CA GLY A 72 -14.51 3.93 -6.10
C GLY A 72 -13.41 4.90 -5.64
N LYS A 73 -13.30 5.22 -4.35
CA LYS A 73 -12.23 6.10 -3.83
C LYS A 73 -10.86 5.45 -4.08
N PRO A 74 -9.87 6.13 -4.68
CA PRO A 74 -8.51 5.61 -4.83
C PRO A 74 -7.88 5.29 -3.47
N VAL A 75 -7.30 4.09 -3.34
CA VAL A 75 -6.58 3.64 -2.13
C VAL A 75 -5.19 3.14 -2.52
N LEU A 76 -4.15 3.60 -1.82
CA LEU A 76 -2.78 3.11 -1.94
C LEU A 76 -2.28 2.53 -0.62
N GLY A 77 -2.10 1.21 -0.56
CA GLY A 77 -1.41 0.55 0.55
C GLY A 77 0.11 0.63 0.44
N VAL A 78 0.82 0.86 1.55
CA VAL A 78 2.30 0.88 1.60
C VAL A 78 2.83 -0.03 2.70
N CYS A 79 3.72 -0.95 2.33
CA CYS A 79 4.33 -1.97 3.18
C CYS A 79 3.28 -2.81 3.93
N LEU A 80 3.18 -2.71 5.26
CA LEU A 80 2.13 -3.41 6.01
C LEU A 80 0.72 -2.94 5.61
N GLY A 81 0.58 -1.67 5.21
CA GLY A 81 -0.68 -1.14 4.70
C GLY A 81 -1.06 -1.67 3.31
N TYR A 82 -0.13 -2.26 2.56
CA TYR A 82 -0.43 -3.07 1.37
C TYR A 82 -0.89 -4.47 1.77
N GLN A 83 -0.18 -5.11 2.71
CA GLN A 83 -0.56 -6.43 3.25
C GLN A 83 -2.00 -6.44 3.80
N LEU A 84 -2.39 -5.40 4.55
CA LEU A 84 -3.74 -5.26 5.13
C LEU A 84 -4.87 -5.20 4.09
N LEU A 85 -4.60 -4.89 2.81
CA LEU A 85 -5.63 -4.84 1.76
C LEU A 85 -6.12 -6.23 1.31
N PHE A 86 -5.34 -7.28 1.56
CA PHE A 86 -5.65 -8.66 1.14
C PHE A 86 -6.79 -9.31 1.95
N GLU A 87 -7.20 -10.51 1.56
CA GLU A 87 -8.26 -11.27 2.24
C GLU A 87 -7.81 -11.80 3.61
N GLU A 88 -6.57 -12.27 3.71
CA GLU A 88 -6.00 -12.80 4.96
C GLU A 88 -4.46 -12.73 4.99
N SER A 89 -3.90 -12.90 6.19
CA SER A 89 -2.47 -13.11 6.45
C SER A 89 -2.26 -14.36 7.29
N MET A 90 -1.14 -15.04 7.04
CA MET A 90 -0.67 -16.21 7.78
C MET A 90 0.42 -15.87 8.82
N GLU A 91 0.74 -14.58 9.02
CA GLU A 91 1.74 -14.12 10.00
C GLU A 91 1.32 -14.46 11.43
N HIS A 92 2.05 -15.37 12.09
CA HIS A 92 1.81 -15.86 13.46
C HIS A 92 0.42 -16.49 13.73
N GLY A 93 -0.39 -16.72 12.70
CA GLY A 93 -1.74 -17.24 12.77
C GLY A 93 -2.53 -16.86 11.52
N ARG A 94 -3.78 -17.34 11.38
CA ARG A 94 -4.69 -16.86 10.33
C ARG A 94 -5.39 -15.60 10.81
N HIS A 95 -5.23 -14.50 10.09
CA HIS A 95 -5.82 -13.21 10.39
C HIS A 95 -6.51 -12.63 9.15
N GLU A 96 -7.78 -12.27 9.25
CA GLU A 96 -8.56 -11.73 8.12
C GLU A 96 -8.21 -10.26 7.87
N GLY A 97 -8.00 -9.88 6.61
CA GLY A 97 -7.64 -8.53 6.18
C GLY A 97 -8.85 -7.69 5.79
N LEU A 98 -8.63 -6.68 4.96
CA LEU A 98 -9.70 -5.78 4.49
C LEU A 98 -10.50 -6.34 3.31
N GLY A 99 -10.02 -7.39 2.61
CA GLY A 99 -10.73 -8.00 1.48
C GLY A 99 -11.00 -7.00 0.35
N LEU A 100 -9.95 -6.30 -0.06
CA LEU A 100 -9.92 -5.33 -1.17
C LEU A 100 -9.00 -5.75 -2.31
N LEU A 101 -8.04 -6.64 -2.04
CA LEU A 101 -7.22 -7.36 -3.01
C LEU A 101 -7.37 -8.87 -2.78
N ASP A 102 -7.38 -9.67 -3.84
CA ASP A 102 -7.58 -11.12 -3.76
C ASP A 102 -6.27 -11.83 -3.36
N GLY A 103 -6.40 -12.89 -2.55
CA GLY A 103 -5.28 -13.71 -2.08
C GLY A 103 -4.84 -13.41 -0.64
N ARG A 104 -3.73 -14.04 -0.23
CA ARG A 104 -3.24 -14.08 1.15
C ARG A 104 -1.77 -13.72 1.30
N VAL A 105 -1.43 -13.08 2.42
CA VAL A 105 -0.05 -12.77 2.81
C VAL A 105 0.58 -14.01 3.48
N VAL A 106 1.75 -14.42 2.99
CA VAL A 106 2.48 -15.62 3.45
C VAL A 106 3.96 -15.31 3.73
N GLU A 107 4.64 -16.21 4.45
CA GLU A 107 6.06 -16.06 4.75
C GLU A 107 6.94 -16.20 3.48
N VAL A 108 7.99 -15.37 3.40
CA VAL A 108 8.95 -15.36 2.30
C VAL A 108 9.87 -16.57 2.38
N THR A 109 9.60 -17.59 1.57
CA THR A 109 10.38 -18.84 1.52
C THR A 109 11.59 -18.82 0.58
N LYS A 110 11.72 -17.79 -0.28
CA LYS A 110 12.76 -17.72 -1.33
C LYS A 110 13.86 -16.69 -1.02
N SER A 111 14.13 -16.41 0.25
CA SER A 111 15.28 -15.58 0.68
C SER A 111 16.16 -16.30 1.69
N ASN A 112 17.46 -16.12 1.56
CA ASN A 112 18.45 -16.59 2.54
C ASN A 112 18.51 -15.70 3.79
N ARG A 113 17.72 -14.62 3.86
CA ARG A 113 17.65 -13.70 5.01
C ARG A 113 16.24 -13.14 5.19
N ILE A 114 15.65 -13.40 6.35
CA ILE A 114 14.35 -12.87 6.77
C ILE A 114 14.58 -11.93 7.98
N PRO A 115 13.95 -10.74 8.04
CA PRO A 115 13.19 -10.10 6.97
C PRO A 115 14.09 -9.66 5.81
N VAL A 116 13.50 -9.53 4.62
CA VAL A 116 14.15 -8.98 3.43
C VAL A 116 14.34 -7.47 3.61
N ILE A 117 15.59 -7.02 3.66
CA ILE A 117 15.95 -5.60 3.81
C ILE A 117 16.98 -5.24 2.71
N GLY A 118 16.58 -4.43 1.73
CA GLY A 118 17.44 -4.05 0.61
C GLY A 118 16.76 -3.23 -0.49
N TRP A 119 17.47 -3.08 -1.62
CA TRP A 119 17.02 -2.47 -2.89
C TRP A 119 16.86 -3.56 -3.97
N CYS A 120 15.98 -3.36 -4.97
CA CYS A 120 15.37 -4.46 -5.73
C CYS A 120 15.15 -4.16 -7.27
N ARG A 121 14.84 -5.17 -8.15
CA ARG A 121 14.45 -5.15 -9.64
C ARG A 121 13.12 -5.81 -10.36
N VAL A 122 11.81 -5.62 -9.98
CA VAL A 122 10.42 -5.59 -10.62
C VAL A 122 10.38 -5.73 -12.12
N ALA A 123 10.11 -6.94 -12.60
CA ALA A 123 9.30 -7.03 -13.81
C ALA A 123 7.93 -6.37 -13.50
N GLN A 124 7.55 -5.33 -14.24
CA GLN A 124 6.18 -4.83 -14.22
C GLN A 124 5.33 -5.89 -14.93
N THR A 125 4.62 -6.74 -14.17
CA THR A 125 3.97 -7.93 -14.77
C THR A 125 2.81 -7.55 -15.67
N ASP A 126 2.12 -6.47 -15.31
CA ASP A 126 0.88 -6.02 -15.91
C ASP A 126 0.83 -4.50 -15.93
N SER A 127 0.12 -3.93 -16.90
CA SER A 127 0.05 -2.48 -17.09
C SER A 127 -0.74 -1.80 -15.97
N SER A 128 -0.11 -0.84 -15.29
CA SER A 128 -0.76 -0.04 -14.25
C SER A 128 -0.49 1.45 -14.44
N PRO A 129 -1.49 2.32 -14.18
CA PRO A 129 -1.28 3.76 -14.09
C PRO A 129 -0.17 4.17 -13.09
N LEU A 130 0.11 3.35 -12.05
CA LEU A 130 1.22 3.57 -11.11
C LEU A 130 2.60 3.53 -11.79
N TRP A 131 2.76 2.83 -12.91
CA TRP A 131 4.04 2.68 -13.61
C TRP A 131 4.32 3.78 -14.63
N ARG A 132 3.43 4.77 -14.81
CA ARG A 132 3.60 5.83 -15.81
C ARG A 132 4.92 6.58 -15.62
N GLY A 133 5.87 6.39 -16.54
CA GLY A 133 7.19 7.03 -16.46
C GLY A 133 8.14 6.42 -15.42
N ILE A 134 7.88 5.18 -14.97
CA ILE A 134 8.82 4.34 -14.20
C ILE A 134 9.29 3.23 -15.14
N ASN A 135 10.59 3.00 -15.22
CA ASN A 135 11.14 1.93 -16.05
C ASN A 135 10.82 0.55 -15.46
N ASP A 136 10.77 -0.47 -16.32
CA ASP A 136 10.77 -1.86 -15.90
C ASP A 136 12.07 -2.18 -15.13
N ARG A 137 11.98 -2.97 -14.03
CA ARG A 137 13.03 -3.58 -13.15
C ARG A 137 13.32 -2.93 -11.74
N SER A 138 12.41 -3.13 -10.73
CA SER A 138 12.45 -2.85 -9.20
C SER A 138 12.21 -3.81 -7.82
N TYR A 139 12.21 -5.14 -7.31
CA TYR A 139 12.18 -6.75 -7.29
C TYR A 139 10.81 -7.47 -7.39
N LEU A 140 10.52 -8.68 -6.78
CA LEU A 140 9.33 -9.62 -6.88
C LEU A 140 8.70 -10.16 -5.51
N ALA A 141 7.38 -10.00 -5.13
CA ALA A 141 6.67 -10.69 -3.95
C ALA A 141 5.18 -10.31 -3.50
N GLU A 142 3.97 -10.97 -3.55
CA GLU A 142 3.22 -12.20 -3.98
C GLU A 142 1.74 -11.81 -4.39
N SER A 143 1.13 -12.18 -5.55
CA SER A 143 -0.35 -12.05 -5.87
C SER A 143 -0.75 -12.52 -7.30
N ASP A 144 -2.05 -12.77 -7.57
CA ASP A 144 -2.67 -12.87 -8.92
C ASP A 144 -3.27 -11.55 -9.45
N GLN A 145 -3.62 -10.59 -8.59
CA GLN A 145 -3.96 -9.21 -9.00
C GLN A 145 -2.71 -8.34 -9.21
N ARG A 146 -1.60 -8.98 -9.55
CA ARG A 146 -0.27 -8.41 -9.61
C ARG A 146 -0.09 -7.39 -10.72
N ILE A 147 0.75 -6.39 -10.44
CA ILE A 147 1.27 -5.41 -11.40
C ILE A 147 2.79 -5.18 -11.24
N GLY A 148 3.34 -5.50 -10.07
CA GLY A 148 4.74 -5.32 -9.67
C GLY A 148 5.02 -6.07 -8.38
N CYS A 149 6.14 -5.82 -7.70
CA CYS A 149 7.06 -6.90 -7.30
C CYS A 149 8.13 -6.39 -6.21
N THR A 150 8.62 -7.17 -5.20
CA THR A 150 9.79 -6.88 -4.27
C THR A 150 10.64 -8.10 -3.79
N ASP A 151 11.87 -8.19 -4.27
CA ASP A 151 12.88 -9.26 -4.11
C ASP A 151 12.42 -10.74 -4.24
N HIS A 152 11.91 -11.34 -3.17
CA HIS A 152 12.04 -12.77 -2.87
C HIS A 152 10.70 -13.57 -2.84
N SER A 153 9.73 -13.21 -3.67
CA SER A 153 8.45 -13.92 -3.88
C SER A 153 7.91 -13.51 -5.29
N PRO A 154 6.63 -13.65 -5.72
CA PRO A 154 6.14 -13.15 -7.03
C PRO A 154 5.84 -11.64 -7.16
N ALA A 155 4.82 -11.07 -6.49
CA ALA A 155 4.26 -9.73 -6.83
C ALA A 155 3.81 -8.78 -5.68
N ALA A 156 4.58 -7.72 -5.49
CA ALA A 156 4.57 -6.76 -4.40
C ALA A 156 4.07 -5.37 -4.77
N ALA A 157 3.42 -5.28 -5.91
CA ALA A 157 2.41 -4.30 -6.15
C ALA A 157 1.28 -5.08 -6.83
N ALA A 158 0.10 -4.94 -6.28
CA ALA A 158 -1.13 -5.47 -6.85
C ALA A 158 -2.14 -4.33 -6.95
N SER A 159 -3.07 -4.45 -7.87
CA SER A 159 -4.15 -3.49 -8.03
C SER A 159 -5.42 -4.10 -8.58
N ALA A 160 -6.54 -3.79 -7.95
CA ALA A 160 -7.87 -4.08 -8.43
C ALA A 160 -8.68 -2.78 -8.50
N LYS A 161 -9.08 -2.38 -9.72
CA LYS A 161 -9.85 -1.16 -9.98
C LYS A 161 -9.13 0.09 -9.44
N ASN A 162 -9.65 0.67 -8.36
CA ASN A 162 -9.17 1.87 -7.67
C ASN A 162 -8.36 1.55 -6.39
N VAL A 163 -8.16 0.28 -6.04
CA VAL A 163 -7.30 -0.15 -4.94
C VAL A 163 -5.97 -0.60 -5.51
N MET A 164 -4.88 -0.05 -5.00
CA MET A 164 -3.51 -0.45 -5.31
C MET A 164 -2.68 -0.56 -4.03
N GLY A 165 -1.50 -1.17 -4.11
CA GLY A 165 -0.50 -1.01 -3.05
C GLY A 165 0.88 -1.48 -3.46
N THR A 166 1.84 -1.31 -2.53
CA THR A 166 3.25 -1.66 -2.70
C THR A 166 3.83 -2.26 -1.41
N GLN A 167 4.58 -3.36 -1.47
CA GLN A 167 5.34 -3.89 -0.32
C GLN A 167 6.62 -3.10 -0.05
N PHE A 168 7.20 -2.52 -1.10
CA PHE A 168 8.30 -1.57 -0.97
C PHE A 168 7.80 -0.27 -0.33
N HIS A 169 8.75 0.61 -0.05
CA HIS A 169 8.52 1.93 0.52
C HIS A 169 8.80 2.98 -0.55
N PRO A 170 7.80 3.46 -1.32
CA PRO A 170 8.04 4.47 -2.35
C PRO A 170 8.64 5.76 -1.76
N GLU A 171 8.39 6.04 -0.47
CA GLU A 171 8.98 7.20 0.23
C GLU A 171 10.48 7.03 0.55
N LYS A 172 11.05 5.86 0.23
CA LYS A 172 12.48 5.52 0.33
C LYS A 172 13.09 5.12 -1.02
N SER A 173 12.28 4.97 -2.07
CA SER A 173 12.71 4.51 -3.41
C SER A 173 13.13 5.63 -4.37
N GLY A 174 13.59 6.77 -3.83
CA GLY A 174 14.16 7.87 -4.63
C GLY A 174 13.21 8.46 -5.68
N ALA A 175 13.74 8.75 -6.87
CA ALA A 175 12.98 9.40 -7.95
C ALA A 175 11.81 8.55 -8.46
N ASP A 176 11.98 7.23 -8.59
CA ASP A 176 10.92 6.31 -9.03
C ASP A 176 9.82 6.16 -7.98
N GLY A 177 10.20 6.16 -6.69
CA GLY A 177 9.26 6.16 -5.58
C GLY A 177 8.42 7.44 -5.49
N LEU A 178 9.03 8.60 -5.73
CA LEU A 178 8.31 9.87 -5.89
C LEU A 178 7.43 9.86 -7.15
N ARG A 179 7.90 9.31 -8.27
CA ARG A 179 7.09 9.15 -9.49
C ARG A 179 5.84 8.31 -9.21
N LEU A 180 5.93 7.26 -8.39
CA LEU A 180 4.78 6.44 -8.01
C LEU A 180 3.73 7.24 -7.21
N TYR A 181 4.15 8.07 -6.24
CA TYR A 181 3.21 8.97 -5.56
C TYR A 181 2.62 10.04 -6.48
N ALA A 182 3.40 10.59 -7.41
CA ALA A 182 2.88 11.53 -8.42
C ALA A 182 1.85 10.87 -9.33
N ASN A 183 2.06 9.59 -9.68
CA ASN A 183 1.11 8.80 -10.45
C ASN A 183 -0.15 8.48 -9.64
N PHE A 184 -0.05 8.18 -8.34
CA PHE A 184 -1.21 8.02 -7.45
C PHE A 184 -2.02 9.32 -7.33
N LEU A 185 -1.35 10.46 -7.12
CA LEU A 185 -2.00 11.78 -7.11
C LEU A 185 -2.77 12.04 -8.42
N ALA A 186 -2.18 11.69 -9.56
CA ALA A 186 -2.80 11.82 -10.88
C ALA A 186 -3.93 10.80 -11.18
N ILE A 187 -4.22 9.89 -10.25
CA ILE A 187 -5.38 8.96 -10.27
C ILE A 187 -6.49 9.45 -9.31
N CYS A 188 -6.16 10.40 -8.43
CA CYS A 188 -7.10 11.01 -7.47
C CYS A 188 -7.79 12.27 -8.01
N ASN A 189 -7.40 12.75 -9.19
CA ASN A 189 -7.89 13.97 -9.85
C ASN A 189 -8.74 13.62 -11.08
#